data_AF-A0A2V1JQ99-F1
#
_entry.id   AF-A0A2V1JQ99-F1
#
_cell.length_a   1.000
_cell.length_b   1.000
_cell.length_c   1.000
_cell.angle_alpha   90.00
_cell.angle_beta   90.00
_cell.angle_gamma   90.00
#
_symmetry.space_group_name_H-M   'P 1'
#
loop_
_entity.id
_entity.type
_entity.pdbx_description
1 polymer ?
#
loop_
_entity_poly.entity_id
_entity_poly.type
_entity_poly.pdbx_seq_one_letter_code
_entity_poly.pdbx_strand_id
1 'polypeptide(L)'
;MNTCKNLLIFLAGAALGTIVTERVLKTKYEQIAEEEIASVKEVYAKKMKKLEEPTEGDTEPEPTKEEVNQYREMASNYTNYSKIKKEDEKEVVEVYTPQVISPDEFDTNDFKTQTLTLYADGVLADEYDNVITNVDEIVGEESLDHFGEYEEDTVYVRNEELETDFEILKDDSNYRDMF
;
A
#
# COMPACT_ATOMS: atom_id res chain seq x y z
N MET A 1 45.12 27.62 33.64
CA MET A 1 45.70 27.18 32.35
C MET A 1 45.44 25.71 32.02
N ASN A 2 44.73 24.93 32.85
CA ASN A 2 44.50 23.49 32.63
C ASN A 2 43.17 23.20 31.91
N THR A 3 42.15 24.04 32.12
CA THR A 3 40.81 23.88 31.54
C THR A 3 40.80 24.06 30.01
N CYS A 4 41.54 25.05 29.48
CA CYS A 4 41.68 25.22 28.03
C CYS A 4 42.42 24.04 27.38
N LYS A 5 43.40 23.44 28.07
CA LYS A 5 44.14 22.28 27.56
C LYS A 5 43.24 21.05 27.45
N ASN A 6 42.40 20.82 28.46
CA ASN A 6 41.44 19.71 28.46
C ASN A 6 40.36 19.88 27.38
N LEU A 7 39.87 21.11 27.16
CA LEU A 7 38.91 21.42 26.10
C LEU A 7 39.50 21.18 24.71
N LEU A 8 40.76 21.59 24.48
CA LEU A 8 41.44 21.38 23.20
C LEU A 8 41.68 19.89 22.90
N ILE A 9 42.00 19.08 23.91
CA ILE A 9 42.16 17.62 23.77
C ILE A 9 40.82 16.95 23.43
N PHE A 10 39.73 17.39 24.06
CA PHE A 10 38.39 16.89 23.76
C PHE A 10 37.96 17.22 22.32
N LEU A 11 38.15 18.47 21.87
CA LEU A 11 37.82 18.90 20.52
C LEU A 11 38.66 18.16 19.46
N ALA A 12 39.95 17.92 19.72
CA ALA A 12 40.80 17.12 18.85
C ALA A 12 40.31 15.65 18.76
N GLY A 13 39.90 15.07 19.89
CA GLY A 13 39.31 13.72 19.92
C GLY A 13 37.99 13.63 19.15
N ALA A 14 37.10 14.61 19.30
CA ALA A 14 35.83 14.66 18.59
C ALA A 14 36.03 14.79 17.06
N ALA A 15 36.97 15.63 16.62
CA ALA A 15 37.28 15.79 15.21
C ALA A 15 37.83 14.49 14.58
N LEU A 16 38.77 13.82 15.26
CA LEU A 16 39.32 12.55 14.79
C LEU A 16 38.28 11.42 14.80
N GLY A 17 37.43 11.36 15.83
CA GLY A 17 36.34 10.38 15.91
C GLY A 17 35.34 10.53 14.77
N THR A 18 34.97 11.77 14.43
CA THR A 18 34.04 12.06 13.32
C THR A 18 34.58 11.57 11.97
N ILE A 19 35.86 11.83 11.68
CA ILE A 19 36.50 11.41 10.43
C ILE A 19 36.56 9.87 10.32
N VAL A 20 36.87 9.18 11.42
CA VAL A 20 36.93 7.71 11.45
C VAL A 20 35.55 7.11 11.26
N THR A 21 34.54 7.63 11.96
CA THR A 21 33.15 7.15 11.84
C THR A 21 32.61 7.34 10.43
N GLU A 22 32.82 8.51 9.81
CA GLU A 22 32.37 8.77 8.44
C GLU A 22 32.97 7.77 7.44
N ARG A 23 34.27 7.46 7.56
CA ARG A 23 34.91 6.44 6.72
C ARG A 23 34.33 5.05 6.93
N VAL A 24 34.12 4.63 8.18
CA VAL A 24 33.59 3.28 8.48
C VAL A 24 32.16 3.13 7.98
N LEU A 25 31.32 4.15 8.20
CA LEU A 25 29.93 4.15 7.73
C LEU A 25 29.89 4.09 6.20
N LYS A 26 30.65 4.94 5.52
CA LYS A 26 30.70 4.96 4.06
C LYS A 26 31.11 3.61 3.48
N THR A 27 32.18 3.00 3.99
CA THR A 27 32.61 1.67 3.51
C THR A 27 31.58 0.57 3.77
N LYS A 28 30.89 0.58 4.91
CA LYS A 28 29.86 -0.44 5.21
C LYS A 28 28.62 -0.29 4.34
N TYR A 29 28.11 0.92 4.17
CA TYR A 29 26.90 1.14 3.35
C TYR A 29 27.18 1.04 1.85
N GLU A 30 28.37 1.39 1.38
CA GLU A 30 28.78 1.16 -0.02
C GLU A 30 28.85 -0.35 -0.34
N GLN A 31 29.39 -1.17 0.56
CA GLN A 31 29.46 -2.62 0.35
C GLN A 31 28.08 -3.28 0.30
N ILE A 32 27.15 -2.86 1.16
CA ILE A 32 25.77 -3.37 1.17
C ILE A 32 25.04 -2.93 -0.10
N ALA A 33 25.19 -1.67 -0.52
CA ALA A 33 24.54 -1.15 -1.72
C ALA A 33 25.05 -1.83 -3.01
N GLU A 34 26.34 -2.14 -3.10
CA GLU A 34 26.90 -2.82 -4.28
C GLU A 34 26.46 -4.29 -4.39
N GLU A 35 26.29 -5.00 -3.26
CA GLU A 35 25.87 -6.40 -3.24
C GLU A 35 24.41 -6.58 -3.70
N GLU A 36 23.52 -5.69 -3.28
CA GLU A 36 22.10 -5.73 -3.68
C GLU A 36 21.90 -5.35 -5.15
N ILE A 37 22.58 -4.31 -5.64
CA ILE A 37 22.45 -3.87 -7.04
C ILE A 37 22.95 -4.95 -8.01
N ALA A 38 24.07 -5.61 -7.71
CA ALA A 38 24.65 -6.63 -8.58
C ALA A 38 23.72 -7.84 -8.73
N SER A 39 23.14 -8.33 -7.62
CA SER A 39 22.20 -9.45 -7.62
C SER A 39 20.95 -9.16 -8.47
N VAL A 40 20.35 -7.97 -8.30
CA VAL A 40 19.17 -7.57 -9.07
C VAL A 40 19.50 -7.45 -10.56
N LYS A 41 20.66 -6.87 -10.90
CA LYS A 41 21.10 -6.72 -12.29
C LYS A 41 21.29 -8.07 -12.99
N GLU A 42 21.82 -9.07 -12.30
CA GLU A 42 21.98 -10.42 -12.88
C GLU A 42 20.64 -11.14 -13.06
N VAL A 43 19.73 -11.04 -12.09
CA VAL A 43 18.38 -11.64 -12.20
C VAL A 43 17.60 -11.00 -13.36
N TYR A 44 17.66 -9.67 -13.49
CA TYR A 44 17.02 -8.97 -14.60
C TYR A 44 17.67 -9.30 -15.95
N ALA A 45 19.00 -9.33 -16.03
CA ALA A 45 19.70 -9.71 -17.26
C ALA A 45 19.35 -11.14 -17.70
N LYS A 46 19.25 -12.08 -16.74
CA LYS A 46 18.83 -13.46 -17.03
C LYS A 46 17.37 -13.53 -17.50
N LYS A 47 16.48 -12.69 -16.95
CA LYS A 47 15.07 -12.61 -17.34
C LYS A 47 14.91 -12.01 -18.74
N MET A 48 15.63 -10.94 -19.08
CA MET A 48 15.61 -10.34 -20.42
C MET A 48 16.21 -11.28 -21.48
N LYS A 49 17.32 -11.96 -21.16
CA LYS A 49 17.92 -12.93 -22.08
C LYS A 49 17.02 -14.15 -22.36
N LYS A 50 16.14 -14.51 -21.41
CA LYS A 50 15.11 -15.54 -21.60
C LYS A 50 13.94 -15.05 -22.46
N LEU A 51 13.70 -13.74 -22.54
CA LEU A 51 12.70 -13.13 -23.44
C LEU A 51 13.22 -12.97 -24.88
N GLU A 52 14.53 -12.82 -25.07
CA GLU A 52 15.15 -12.62 -26.40
C GLU A 52 15.47 -13.93 -27.14
N GLU A 53 15.20 -15.11 -26.58
CA GLU A 53 15.25 -16.35 -27.36
C GLU A 53 14.06 -16.37 -28.35
N PRO A 54 14.30 -16.44 -29.66
CA PRO A 54 13.25 -16.34 -30.65
C PRO A 54 12.37 -17.59 -30.58
N THR A 55 11.13 -17.42 -30.14
CA THR A 55 10.07 -18.35 -30.48
C THR A 55 9.67 -18.05 -31.91
N GLU A 56 9.99 -18.97 -32.82
CA GLU A 56 9.52 -18.90 -34.21
C GLU A 56 7.99 -18.86 -34.22
N GLY A 57 7.40 -17.75 -34.67
CA GLY A 57 5.98 -17.71 -34.99
C GLY A 57 5.25 -16.42 -34.64
N ASP A 58 5.79 -15.24 -34.97
CA ASP A 58 5.01 -13.98 -34.95
C ASP A 58 4.03 -13.96 -36.12
N THR A 59 2.90 -14.61 -35.94
CA THR A 59 1.64 -14.19 -36.53
C THR A 59 0.59 -14.51 -35.47
N GLU A 60 0.20 -13.50 -34.69
CA GLU A 60 -0.96 -13.63 -33.81
C GLU A 60 -2.15 -14.04 -34.69
N PRO A 61 -2.71 -15.25 -34.53
CA PRO A 61 -3.91 -15.62 -35.25
C PRO A 61 -5.03 -14.70 -34.77
N GLU A 62 -5.74 -14.05 -35.69
CA GLU A 62 -6.95 -13.33 -35.32
C GLU A 62 -7.90 -14.29 -34.59
N PRO A 63 -8.47 -13.87 -33.44
CA PRO A 63 -9.28 -14.74 -32.62
C PRO A 63 -10.47 -15.25 -33.43
N THR A 64 -10.64 -16.56 -33.40
CA THR A 64 -11.74 -17.24 -34.10
C THR A 64 -13.09 -16.82 -33.52
N LYS A 65 -14.16 -16.98 -34.30
CA LYS A 65 -15.51 -16.62 -33.85
C LYS A 65 -15.93 -17.43 -32.62
N GLU A 66 -15.42 -18.65 -32.47
CA GLU A 66 -15.60 -19.48 -31.28
C GLU A 66 -14.92 -18.88 -30.04
N GLU A 67 -13.68 -18.40 -30.16
CA GLU A 67 -12.94 -17.78 -29.04
C GLU A 67 -13.61 -16.47 -28.60
N VAL A 68 -14.01 -15.62 -29.55
CA VAL A 68 -14.77 -14.38 -29.24
C VAL A 68 -16.08 -14.69 -28.54
N ASN A 69 -16.76 -15.79 -28.90
CA ASN A 69 -17.98 -16.22 -28.22
C ASN A 69 -17.70 -16.76 -26.81
N GLN A 70 -16.59 -17.50 -26.60
CA GLN A 70 -16.21 -17.94 -25.25
C GLN A 70 -15.90 -16.75 -24.33
N TYR A 71 -15.17 -15.74 -24.81
CA TYR A 71 -14.93 -14.51 -24.05
C TYR A 71 -16.23 -13.76 -23.75
N ARG A 72 -17.17 -13.73 -24.71
CA ARG A 72 -18.49 -13.14 -24.51
C ARG A 72 -19.32 -13.91 -23.49
N GLU A 73 -19.29 -15.24 -23.52
CA GLU A 73 -19.97 -16.09 -22.53
C GLU A 73 -19.36 -15.90 -21.13
N MET A 74 -18.03 -15.85 -21.01
CA MET A 74 -17.33 -15.64 -19.75
C MET A 74 -17.63 -14.25 -19.15
N ALA A 75 -17.66 -13.20 -19.98
CA ALA A 75 -18.08 -11.86 -19.58
C ALA A 75 -19.58 -11.77 -19.22
N SER A 76 -20.42 -12.55 -19.91
CA SER A 76 -21.85 -12.66 -19.59
C SER A 76 -22.11 -13.37 -18.26
N ASN A 77 -21.29 -14.38 -17.92
CA ASN A 77 -21.34 -15.03 -16.62
C ASN A 77 -20.96 -14.07 -15.49
N TYR A 78 -19.92 -13.24 -15.69
CA TYR A 78 -19.55 -12.18 -14.74
C TYR A 78 -20.70 -11.17 -14.51
N THR A 79 -21.44 -10.80 -15.56
CA THR A 79 -22.62 -9.93 -15.42
C THR A 79 -23.84 -10.64 -14.83
N ASN A 80 -23.96 -11.97 -14.95
CA ASN A 80 -25.01 -12.74 -14.29
C ASN A 80 -24.84 -12.83 -12.77
N TYR A 81 -23.62 -12.83 -12.24
CA TYR A 81 -23.40 -12.71 -10.78
C TYR A 81 -24.02 -11.42 -10.20
N SER A 82 -24.05 -10.32 -10.97
CA SER A 82 -24.75 -9.09 -10.57
C SER A 82 -26.29 -9.18 -10.59
N LYS A 83 -26.85 -10.20 -11.26
CA LYS A 83 -28.31 -10.40 -11.41
C LYS A 83 -28.87 -11.54 -10.55
N ILE A 84 -28.05 -12.47 -10.07
CA ILE A 84 -28.45 -13.57 -9.19
C ILE A 84 -28.34 -13.11 -7.72
N LYS A 85 -29.08 -12.06 -7.34
CA LYS A 85 -29.44 -11.79 -5.93
C LYS A 85 -30.92 -11.44 -5.83
N LYS A 86 -31.74 -12.11 -6.62
CA LYS A 86 -33.20 -12.20 -6.45
C LYS A 86 -33.67 -13.58 -6.88
N GLU A 87 -33.59 -14.53 -5.95
CA GLU A 87 -34.64 -15.51 -5.60
C GLU A 87 -34.01 -16.76 -4.94
N ASP A 88 -34.36 -16.90 -3.65
CA ASP A 88 -34.56 -18.13 -2.88
C ASP A 88 -33.42 -19.15 -2.76
N GLU A 89 -32.52 -18.89 -1.81
CA GLU A 89 -32.21 -19.81 -0.71
C GLU A 89 -31.75 -18.96 0.49
N LYS A 90 -32.41 -19.10 1.66
CA LYS A 90 -32.00 -18.42 2.89
C LYS A 90 -30.76 -19.11 3.48
N GLU A 91 -29.63 -19.00 2.78
CA GLU A 91 -28.36 -18.93 3.49
C GLU A 91 -28.30 -17.53 4.10
N VAL A 92 -28.16 -17.46 5.43
CA VAL A 92 -27.78 -16.22 6.09
C VAL A 92 -26.33 -15.99 5.67
N VAL A 93 -26.13 -15.40 4.49
CA VAL A 93 -24.83 -14.83 4.13
C VAL A 93 -24.64 -13.71 5.15
N GLU A 94 -23.75 -13.92 6.12
CA GLU A 94 -23.26 -12.83 6.95
C GLU A 94 -22.62 -11.84 5.99
N VAL A 95 -23.35 -10.78 5.68
CA VAL A 95 -22.83 -9.67 4.89
C VAL A 95 -21.98 -8.87 5.87
N TYR A 96 -20.68 -9.09 5.81
CA TYR A 96 -19.72 -8.29 6.56
C TYR A 96 -19.65 -6.92 5.91
N THR A 97 -20.33 -5.94 6.51
CA THR A 97 -20.16 -4.53 6.15
C THR A 97 -19.01 -3.95 6.97
N PRO A 98 -18.20 -3.05 6.40
CA PRO A 98 -17.26 -2.26 7.18
C PRO A 98 -17.96 -1.63 8.39
N GLN A 99 -17.29 -1.61 9.55
CA GLN A 99 -17.87 -1.07 10.77
C GLN A 99 -16.87 -0.19 11.51
N VAL A 100 -17.36 0.94 12.05
CA VAL A 100 -16.56 1.80 12.92
C VAL A 100 -16.26 1.06 14.22
N ILE A 101 -14.99 1.05 14.63
CA ILE A 101 -14.51 0.44 15.88
C ILE A 101 -13.89 1.50 16.78
N SER A 102 -13.79 1.19 18.07
CA SER A 102 -13.09 2.09 19.00
C SER A 102 -11.56 2.00 18.85
N PRO A 103 -10.81 3.04 19.26
CA PRO A 103 -9.34 3.00 19.26
C PRO A 103 -8.78 1.83 20.10
N ASP A 104 -9.48 1.43 21.17
CA ASP A 104 -9.10 0.30 22.02
C ASP A 104 -9.27 -1.07 21.32
N GLU A 105 -10.07 -1.14 20.26
CA GLU A 105 -10.33 -2.36 19.46
C GLU A 105 -9.44 -2.45 18.21
N PHE A 106 -8.80 -1.34 17.81
CA PHE A 106 -7.91 -1.28 16.67
C PHE A 106 -6.62 -2.10 16.92
N ASP A 107 -6.19 -2.88 15.92
CA ASP A 107 -4.96 -3.71 16.00
C ASP A 107 -4.96 -4.71 17.18
N THR A 108 -6.15 -5.15 17.61
CA THR A 108 -6.29 -6.13 18.70
C THR A 108 -6.47 -7.57 18.24
N ASN A 109 -6.68 -7.76 16.93
CA ASN A 109 -6.84 -9.05 16.27
C ASN A 109 -5.64 -9.29 15.31
N ASP A 110 -5.67 -10.40 14.58
CA ASP A 110 -4.61 -10.73 13.61
C ASP A 110 -4.83 -10.05 12.24
N PHE A 111 -5.66 -8.99 12.16
CA PHE A 111 -5.93 -8.29 10.92
C PHE A 111 -4.74 -7.40 10.53
N LYS A 112 -4.66 -7.07 9.25
CA LYS A 112 -3.69 -6.07 8.78
C LYS A 112 -4.16 -4.69 9.22
N THR A 113 -3.23 -3.76 9.35
CA THR A 113 -3.54 -2.35 9.56
C THR A 113 -3.15 -1.53 8.33
N GLN A 114 -3.98 -0.55 7.98
CA GLN A 114 -3.69 0.39 6.91
C GLN A 114 -4.16 1.80 7.28
N THR A 115 -3.31 2.79 7.02
CA THR A 115 -3.67 4.20 7.20
C THR A 115 -4.15 4.78 5.86
N LEU A 116 -5.26 5.51 5.91
CA LEU A 116 -5.87 6.22 4.80
C LEU A 116 -5.97 7.71 5.13
N THR A 117 -5.97 8.56 4.11
CA THR A 117 -6.11 10.00 4.26
C THR A 117 -7.38 10.48 3.58
N LEU A 118 -8.28 11.11 4.33
CA LEU A 118 -9.45 11.82 3.82
C LEU A 118 -9.12 13.31 3.69
N TYR A 119 -8.95 13.77 2.45
CA TYR A 119 -8.66 15.16 2.12
C TYR A 119 -9.92 16.04 2.19
N ALA A 120 -9.71 17.37 2.32
CA ALA A 120 -10.79 18.34 2.47
C ALA A 120 -11.75 18.41 1.27
N ASP A 121 -11.30 18.01 0.08
CA ASP A 121 -12.14 17.88 -1.11
C ASP A 121 -12.86 16.53 -1.22
N GLY A 122 -12.85 15.74 -0.14
CA GLY A 122 -13.57 14.46 -0.01
C GLY A 122 -12.89 13.29 -0.71
N VAL A 123 -11.63 13.45 -1.13
CA VAL A 123 -10.85 12.38 -1.73
C VAL A 123 -10.28 11.50 -0.61
N LEU A 124 -10.55 10.20 -0.67
CA LEU A 124 -9.90 9.21 0.17
C LEU A 124 -8.72 8.61 -0.59
N ALA A 125 -7.54 8.55 0.01
CA ALA A 125 -6.36 7.95 -0.60
C ALA A 125 -5.59 7.05 0.38
N ASP A 126 -4.81 6.12 -0.19
CA ASP A 126 -3.88 5.28 0.58
C ASP A 126 -2.57 6.02 0.92
N GLU A 127 -1.66 5.33 1.61
CA GLU A 127 -0.34 5.84 2.01
C GLU A 127 0.57 6.26 0.84
N TYR A 128 0.25 5.85 -0.40
CA TYR A 128 0.98 6.20 -1.62
C TYR A 128 0.22 7.21 -2.47
N ASP A 129 -0.78 7.90 -1.88
CA ASP A 129 -1.63 8.88 -2.54
C ASP A 129 -2.48 8.30 -3.69
N ASN A 130 -2.70 6.97 -3.73
CA ASN A 130 -3.62 6.38 -4.69
C ASN A 130 -5.06 6.62 -4.26
N VAL A 131 -5.86 7.23 -5.14
CA VAL A 131 -7.28 7.50 -4.88
C VAL A 131 -8.06 6.20 -4.75
N ILE A 132 -8.80 6.09 -3.65
CA ILE A 132 -9.75 5.01 -3.40
C ILE A 132 -11.10 5.38 -4.02
N THR A 133 -11.59 4.52 -4.92
CA THR A 133 -12.85 4.77 -5.66
C THR A 133 -14.03 3.95 -5.14
N ASN A 134 -13.77 2.84 -4.45
CA ASN A 134 -14.75 1.96 -3.82
C ASN A 134 -14.80 2.18 -2.30
N VAL A 135 -15.06 3.42 -1.89
CA VAL A 135 -15.07 3.85 -0.48
C VAL A 135 -16.05 3.02 0.36
N ASP A 136 -17.27 2.83 -0.12
CA ASP A 136 -18.32 2.07 0.55
C ASP A 136 -17.91 0.61 0.86
N GLU A 137 -17.21 -0.02 -0.07
CA GLU A 137 -16.77 -1.42 0.06
C GLU A 137 -15.59 -1.57 1.03
N ILE A 138 -14.67 -0.60 1.04
CA ILE A 138 -13.44 -0.69 1.84
C ILE A 138 -13.70 -0.24 3.27
N VAL A 139 -14.30 0.93 3.45
CA VAL A 139 -14.47 1.56 4.77
C VAL A 139 -15.92 1.90 5.12
N GLY A 140 -16.87 1.76 4.21
CA GLY A 140 -18.24 2.26 4.39
C GLY A 140 -18.26 3.78 4.27
N GLU A 141 -19.08 4.32 3.38
CA GLU A 141 -19.17 5.78 3.21
C GLU A 141 -19.66 6.47 4.48
N GLU A 142 -20.57 5.80 5.21
CA GLU A 142 -21.11 6.28 6.47
C GLU A 142 -20.06 6.43 7.56
N SER A 143 -19.01 5.62 7.56
CA SER A 143 -17.93 5.69 8.56
C SER A 143 -17.21 7.03 8.53
N LEU A 144 -17.18 7.71 7.37
CA LEU A 144 -16.56 9.02 7.21
C LEU A 144 -17.33 10.16 7.92
N ASP A 145 -18.54 9.90 8.42
CA ASP A 145 -19.30 10.87 9.23
C ASP A 145 -19.02 10.74 10.74
N HIS A 146 -18.18 9.77 11.17
CA HIS A 146 -17.91 9.46 12.58
C HIS A 146 -16.69 10.19 13.17
N PHE A 147 -16.06 11.12 12.46
CA PHE A 147 -15.01 11.97 13.03
C PHE A 147 -15.53 12.74 14.24
N GLY A 148 -14.75 12.73 15.33
CA GLY A 148 -15.11 13.33 16.62
C GLY A 148 -15.89 12.41 17.56
N GLU A 149 -16.23 11.17 17.17
CA GLU A 149 -16.84 10.21 18.10
C GLU A 149 -15.84 9.72 19.15
N TYR A 150 -14.62 9.39 18.71
CA TYR A 150 -13.52 8.99 19.58
C TYR A 150 -12.38 10.01 19.55
N GLU A 151 -11.94 10.40 18.35
CA GLU A 151 -10.89 11.38 18.10
C GLU A 151 -11.37 12.40 17.06
N GLU A 152 -10.89 13.64 17.13
CA GLU A 152 -11.39 14.76 16.30
C GLU A 152 -11.06 14.59 14.80
N ASP A 153 -9.91 14.00 14.49
CA ASP A 153 -9.32 13.88 13.15
C ASP A 153 -9.07 12.44 12.71
N THR A 154 -9.51 11.45 13.50
CA THR A 154 -9.31 10.02 13.22
C THR A 154 -10.60 9.23 13.34
N VAL A 155 -10.81 8.29 12.42
CA VAL A 155 -11.83 7.23 12.52
C VAL A 155 -11.16 5.89 12.28
N TYR A 156 -11.54 4.89 13.09
CA TYR A 156 -11.08 3.51 12.94
C TYR A 156 -12.21 2.66 12.36
N VAL A 157 -11.92 1.92 11.30
CA VAL A 157 -12.91 1.06 10.62
C VAL A 157 -12.35 -0.35 10.47
N ARG A 158 -13.13 -1.35 10.85
CA ARG A 158 -12.83 -2.76 10.59
C ARG A 158 -13.58 -3.24 9.35
N ASN A 159 -12.84 -3.82 8.41
CA ASN A 159 -13.40 -4.58 7.31
C ASN A 159 -13.05 -6.06 7.49
N GLU A 160 -14.02 -6.86 7.92
CA GLU A 160 -13.82 -8.30 8.15
C GLU A 160 -13.64 -9.08 6.84
N GLU A 161 -14.20 -8.61 5.72
CA GLU A 161 -13.99 -9.24 4.41
C GLU A 161 -12.55 -9.08 3.91
N LEU A 162 -11.94 -7.91 4.18
CA LEU A 162 -10.55 -7.63 3.84
C LEU A 162 -9.54 -8.08 4.91
N GLU A 163 -10.01 -8.59 6.05
CA GLU A 163 -9.18 -8.87 7.24
C GLU A 163 -8.24 -7.69 7.56
N THR A 164 -8.79 -6.46 7.50
CA THR A 164 -8.02 -5.22 7.62
C THR A 164 -8.74 -4.20 8.51
N ASP A 165 -8.00 -3.62 9.44
CA ASP A 165 -8.37 -2.44 10.20
C ASP A 165 -7.78 -1.19 9.53
N PHE A 166 -8.62 -0.21 9.27
CA PHE A 166 -8.26 1.07 8.67
C PHE A 166 -8.23 2.17 9.71
N GLU A 167 -7.14 2.95 9.71
CA GLU A 167 -7.05 4.23 10.38
C GLU A 167 -7.24 5.33 9.35
N ILE A 168 -8.33 6.10 9.45
CA ILE A 168 -8.66 7.15 8.49
C ILE A 168 -8.35 8.50 9.14
N LEU A 169 -7.37 9.20 8.59
CA LEU A 169 -6.92 10.51 9.07
C LEU A 169 -7.51 11.62 8.21
N LYS A 170 -7.96 12.69 8.85
CA LYS A 170 -8.46 13.88 8.15
C LYS A 170 -7.31 14.83 7.79
N ASP A 171 -7.25 15.26 6.53
CA ASP A 171 -6.34 16.31 6.05
C ASP A 171 -7.15 17.53 5.58
N ASP A 172 -6.84 18.70 6.13
CA ASP A 172 -7.49 19.96 5.77
C ASP A 172 -7.05 20.50 4.39
N SER A 173 -6.07 19.88 3.75
CA SER A 173 -5.59 20.18 2.40
C SER A 173 -6.49 19.54 1.34
N ASN A 174 -6.60 20.16 0.16
CA ASN A 174 -7.27 19.51 -0.98
C ASN A 174 -6.26 18.60 -1.70
N TYR A 175 -6.68 17.38 -2.04
CA TYR A 175 -5.85 16.45 -2.80
C TYR A 175 -5.39 17.07 -4.14
N ARG A 176 -6.32 17.75 -4.82
CA ARG A 176 -6.09 18.41 -6.12
C ARG A 176 -5.08 19.55 -6.11
N ASP A 177 -4.76 20.10 -4.95
CA ASP A 177 -3.74 21.15 -4.83
C ASP A 177 -2.32 20.55 -4.72
N MET A 178 -2.22 19.25 -4.45
CA MET A 178 -0.96 18.54 -4.19
C MET A 178 -0.54 17.60 -5.34
N PHE A 179 -1.50 16.99 -6.04
CA PHE A 179 -1.29 15.99 -7.11
C PHE A 179 -2.00 16.37 -8.41
#